data_AF-A0A3D0ZF16-F1
#
_entry.id   AF-A0A3D0ZF16-F1
#
_cell.length_a   1.000
_cell.length_b   1.000
_cell.length_c   1.000
_cell.angle_alpha   90.00
_cell.angle_beta   90.00
_cell.angle_gamma   90.00
#
_symmetry.space_group_name_H-M   'P 1'
#
loop_
_entity.id
_entity.type
_entity.pdbx_description
1 polymer ?
#
loop_
_entity_poly.entity_id
_entity_poly.type
_entity_poly.pdbx_seq_one_letter_code
_entity_poly.pdbx_strand_id
1 'polypeptide(L)'
;MKTRDIAATEPMTLAFEVTVSSVQELGPTFRRITFGGYSLRDFGVHGDTLDLRIKLMIPSLADGGVRLPLPVFEMAQAGWYREWL
;
A
#
# COMPACT_ATOMS: atom_id res chain seq x y z
N MET A 1 41.39 -1.46 -5.98
CA MET A 1 40.17 -0.88 -5.38
C MET A 1 38.98 -1.54 -6.07
N LYS A 2 38.28 -2.48 -5.42
CA LYS A 2 37.12 -3.18 -6.00
C LYS A 2 35.88 -2.31 -5.74
N THR A 3 35.31 -1.74 -6.78
CA THR A 3 34.02 -1.04 -6.72
C THR A 3 32.99 -2.07 -6.24
N ARG A 4 32.41 -1.84 -5.06
CA ARG A 4 31.22 -2.60 -4.64
C ARG A 4 30.09 -2.15 -5.54
N ASP A 5 29.53 -3.07 -6.32
CA ASP A 5 28.21 -2.87 -6.91
C ASP A 5 27.23 -2.69 -5.76
N ILE A 6 26.86 -1.45 -5.49
CA ILE A 6 25.72 -1.14 -4.65
C ILE A 6 24.54 -1.45 -5.56
N ALA A 7 24.03 -2.68 -5.51
CA ALA A 7 22.78 -3.02 -6.18
C ALA A 7 21.77 -1.97 -5.72
N ALA A 8 21.30 -1.14 -6.66
CA ALA A 8 20.27 -0.15 -6.40
C ALA A 8 19.08 -0.94 -5.87
N THR A 9 18.87 -0.90 -4.55
CA THR A 9 17.71 -1.50 -3.93
C THR A 9 16.57 -0.59 -4.35
N GLU A 10 15.85 -0.96 -5.40
CA GLU A 10 14.57 -0.32 -5.69
C GLU A 10 13.80 -0.29 -4.36
N PRO A 11 13.28 0.87 -3.92
CA PRO A 11 12.49 0.90 -2.70
C PRO A 11 11.39 -0.15 -2.87
N MET A 12 11.41 -1.18 -2.01
CA MET A 12 10.45 -2.28 -2.06
C MET A 12 9.06 -1.66 -1.95
N THR A 13 8.37 -1.58 -3.09
CA THR A 13 6.96 -1.27 -3.09
C THR A 13 6.27 -2.54 -2.63
N LEU A 14 5.50 -2.44 -1.55
CA LEU A 14 4.74 -3.54 -0.97
C LEU A 14 3.26 -3.17 -0.98
N ALA A 15 2.43 -4.14 -1.31
CA ALA A 15 0.99 -4.12 -1.20
C ALA A 15 0.58 -4.96 0.02
N PHE A 16 -0.37 -4.44 0.79
CA PHE A 16 -0.86 -5.09 2.00
C PHE A 16 -2.36 -5.24 1.90
N GLU A 17 -2.86 -6.46 2.14
CA GLU A 17 -4.29 -6.63 2.41
C GLU A 17 -4.58 -6.10 3.82
N VAL A 18 -5.54 -5.20 3.92
CA VAL A 18 -5.90 -4.52 5.16
C VAL A 18 -7.41 -4.46 5.32
N THR A 19 -7.87 -4.32 6.56
CA THR A 19 -9.28 -4.09 6.89
C THR A 19 -9.47 -2.69 7.47
N VAL A 20 -10.62 -2.09 7.21
CA VAL A 20 -11.02 -0.85 7.89
C VAL A 20 -11.47 -1.21 9.30
N SER A 21 -10.70 -0.81 10.31
CA SER A 21 -11.03 -1.07 11.72
C SER A 21 -11.84 0.05 12.35
N SER A 22 -11.74 1.28 11.83
CA SER A 22 -12.52 2.42 12.30
C SER A 22 -12.66 3.50 11.23
N VAL A 23 -13.78 4.20 11.25
CA VAL A 23 -14.02 5.43 10.48
C VAL A 23 -14.52 6.49 11.44
N GLN A 24 -13.81 7.61 11.50
CA GLN A 24 -14.17 8.77 12.32
C GLN A 24 -14.39 9.98 11.43
N GLU A 25 -15.55 10.64 11.56
CA GLU A 25 -15.78 11.95 10.94
C GLU A 25 -15.05 13.03 11.74
N LEU A 26 -14.20 13.80 11.06
CA LEU A 26 -13.47 14.93 11.65
C LEU A 26 -14.11 16.28 11.30
N GLY A 27 -14.97 16.29 10.29
CA GLY A 27 -15.74 17.45 9.83
C GLY A 27 -16.58 17.11 8.61
N PRO A 28 -17.29 18.08 8.02
CA PRO A 28 -18.25 17.83 6.94
C PRO A 28 -17.67 17.15 5.70
N THR A 29 -16.37 17.34 5.45
CA THR A 29 -15.67 16.82 4.27
C THR A 29 -14.41 16.03 4.63
N PHE A 30 -14.17 15.76 5.92
CA PHE A 30 -12.96 15.09 6.39
C PHE A 30 -13.31 13.86 7.23
N ARG A 31 -12.71 12.73 6.87
CA ARG A 31 -12.81 11.47 7.61
C ARG A 31 -11.41 10.92 7.87
N ARG A 32 -11.23 10.37 9.06
CA ARG A 32 -10.09 9.52 9.42
C ARG A 32 -10.51 8.08 9.25
N ILE A 33 -9.78 7.33 8.45
CA ILE A 33 -9.94 5.89 8.29
C ILE A 33 -8.75 5.23 8.98
N THR A 34 -9.03 4.28 9.88
CA THR A 34 -7.99 3.45 10.50
C THR A 34 -7.96 2.11 9.81
N PHE A 35 -6.81 1.75 9.26
CA PHE A 35 -6.57 0.44 8.68
C PHE A 35 -5.88 -0.47 9.71
N GLY A 36 -6.29 -1.74 9.75
CA GLY A 36 -5.70 -2.78 10.57
C GLY A 36 -5.49 -4.07 9.79
N GLY A 37 -4.87 -5.05 10.45
CA GLY A 37 -4.56 -6.35 9.87
C GLY A 37 -3.16 -6.81 10.28
N TYR A 38 -2.96 -8.14 10.38
CA TYR A 38 -1.67 -8.71 10.77
C TYR A 38 -0.56 -8.41 9.76
N SER A 39 -0.92 -8.19 8.50
CA SER A 39 -0.04 -7.74 7.42
C SER A 39 0.71 -6.44 7.76
N LEU A 40 0.14 -5.59 8.62
CA LEU A 40 0.72 -4.31 9.03
C LEU A 40 1.63 -4.40 10.26
N ARG A 41 1.85 -5.58 10.87
CA ARG A 41 2.62 -5.70 12.12
C ARG A 41 4.05 -5.15 12.01
N ASP A 42 4.64 -5.25 10.83
CA ASP A 42 6.00 -4.81 10.50
C ASP A 42 5.96 -3.59 9.54
N PHE A 43 4.79 -2.99 9.34
CA PHE A 43 4.62 -1.86 8.44
C PHE A 43 5.14 -0.57 9.09
N GLY A 44 6.06 0.10 8.41
CA GLY A 44 6.59 1.38 8.84
C GLY A 44 7.98 1.64 8.27
N VAL A 45 8.56 2.76 8.68
CA VAL A 45 9.96 3.10 8.43
C VAL A 45 10.66 3.29 9.78
N HIS A 46 11.96 2.99 9.83
CA HIS A 46 12.76 3.34 11.00
C HIS A 46 13.09 4.84 10.98
N GLY A 47 13.06 5.49 12.16
CA GLY A 47 13.44 6.90 12.31
C GLY A 47 12.26 7.87 12.14
N ASP A 48 12.56 9.10 11.70
CA ASP A 48 11.58 10.18 11.62
C ASP A 48 10.50 9.88 10.55
N THR A 49 9.24 9.92 10.98
CA THR A 49 8.08 9.74 10.09
C THR A 49 7.67 11.08 9.47
N LEU A 50 8.50 11.62 8.58
CA LEU A 50 8.15 12.77 7.74
C LEU A 50 7.25 12.31 6.57
N ASP A 51 6.34 13.16 6.11
CA ASP A 51 5.56 13.09 4.84
C ASP A 51 5.40 11.71 4.15
N LEU A 52 5.00 10.69 4.93
CA LEU A 52 4.80 9.33 4.45
C LEU A 52 3.49 9.24 3.69
N ARG A 53 3.50 8.51 2.56
CA ARG A 53 2.33 8.33 1.71
C ARG A 53 2.10 6.87 1.43
N ILE A 54 0.83 6.50 1.37
CA ILE A 54 0.36 5.20 0.90
C ILE A 54 -0.51 5.39 -0.34
N LYS A 55 -0.55 4.37 -1.19
CA LYS A 55 -1.54 4.28 -2.28
C LYS A 55 -2.64 3.33 -1.86
N LEU A 56 -3.89 3.74 -2.03
CA LEU A 56 -5.05 2.91 -1.74
C LEU A 56 -5.64 2.37 -3.06
N MET A 57 -5.85 1.06 -3.08
CA MET A 57 -6.51 0.37 -4.17
C MET A 57 -7.97 0.15 -3.77
N ILE A 58 -8.87 0.89 -4.40
CA ILE A 58 -10.31 0.81 -4.14
C ILE A 58 -10.93 0.03 -5.30
N PRO A 59 -11.65 -1.06 -5.02
CA PRO A 59 -12.28 -1.84 -6.07
C PRO A 59 -13.37 -1.02 -6.76
N SER A 60 -13.38 -1.07 -8.09
CA SER A 60 -14.45 -0.51 -8.90
C SER A 60 -15.75 -1.28 -8.72
N LEU A 61 -16.86 -0.66 -9.10
CA LEU A 61 -18.17 -1.31 -9.14
C LEU A 61 -18.57 -1.56 -10.60
N ALA A 62 -19.09 -2.75 -10.89
CA ALA A 62 -19.78 -3.06 -12.13
C ALA A 62 -21.21 -2.48 -12.12
N ASP A 63 -21.89 -2.63 -13.26
CA ASP A 63 -23.33 -2.31 -13.36
C ASP A 63 -24.12 -3.05 -12.28
N GLY A 64 -25.07 -2.35 -11.65
CA GLY A 64 -25.83 -2.87 -10.52
C GLY A 64 -25.10 -2.87 -9.17
N GLY A 65 -23.90 -2.26 -9.08
CA GLY A 65 -23.18 -2.05 -7.82
C GLY A 65 -22.38 -3.26 -7.33
N VAL A 66 -22.22 -4.30 -8.16
CA VAL A 66 -21.40 -5.47 -7.83
C VAL A 66 -19.93 -5.05 -7.78
N ARG A 67 -19.24 -5.35 -6.66
CA ARG A 67 -17.82 -5.04 -6.50
C ARG A 67 -16.96 -5.91 -7.41
N LEU A 68 -16.13 -5.27 -8.23
CA LEU A 68 -15.12 -5.95 -9.03
C LEU A 68 -13.93 -6.37 -8.15
N PRO A 69 -13.30 -7.53 -8.41
CA PRO A 69 -12.13 -7.95 -7.65
C PRO A 69 -10.96 -6.98 -7.89
N LEU A 70 -10.12 -6.82 -6.87
CA LEU A 70 -8.83 -6.15 -7.02
C LEU A 70 -7.86 -7.03 -7.84
N PRO A 71 -6.89 -6.43 -8.55
CA PRO A 71 -5.82 -7.20 -9.17
C PRO A 71 -5.02 -7.96 -8.10
N VAL A 72 -4.47 -9.12 -8.49
CA VAL A 72 -3.52 -9.86 -7.66
C VAL A 72 -2.15 -9.18 -7.74
N PHE A 73 -1.51 -8.95 -6.59
CA PHE A 73 -0.20 -8.31 -6.49
C PHE A 73 0.89 -9.35 -6.21
N GLU A 74 1.61 -9.78 -7.25
CA GLU A 74 2.72 -10.74 -7.15
C GLU A 74 4.04 -10.01 -6.85
N MET A 75 4.31 -9.77 -5.57
CA MET A 75 5.41 -8.90 -5.13
C MET A 75 6.77 -9.60 -4.98
N ALA A 76 6.85 -10.90 -5.28
CA ALA A 76 8.05 -11.71 -5.07
C ALA A 76 9.20 -11.35 -6.02
N GLN A 77 8.90 -10.73 -7.16
CA GLN A 77 9.89 -10.39 -8.19
C GLN A 77 10.28 -8.91 -8.14
N ALA A 78 11.56 -8.61 -8.42
CA ALA A 78 12.01 -7.23 -8.60
C ALA A 78 11.31 -6.60 -9.82
N GLY A 79 10.97 -5.31 -9.74
CA GLY A 79 10.27 -4.62 -10.82
C GLY A 79 8.76 -4.91 -10.93
N TRP A 80 8.17 -5.74 -10.05
CA TRP A 80 6.74 -6.10 -10.09
C TRP A 80 5.82 -4.87 -10.17
N TYR A 81 6.18 -3.80 -9.45
CA TYR A 81 5.35 -2.60 -9.40
C TYR A 81 5.27 -1.90 -10.75
N ARG A 82 6.37 -1.90 -11.52
CA ARG A 82 6.38 -1.34 -12.87
C ARG A 82 5.58 -2.20 -13.84
N GLU A 83 5.60 -3.52 -13.68
CA GLU A 83 4.82 -4.44 -14.51
C GLU A 83 3.31 -4.33 -14.23
N TRP A 84 2.96 -3.93 -13.01
CA TRP A 84 1.57 -3.71 -12.62
C TRP A 84 0.98 -2.37 -13.11
N LEU A 85 1.79 -1.32 -13.27
CA LEU A 85 1.37 0.00 -13.75
C LEU A 85 0.91 -0.02 -15.22
#